data_AF-D3YZT4-F1
#
_entry.id   AF-D3YZT4-F1
#
_cell.length_a   1.000
_cell.length_b   1.000
_cell.length_c   1.000
_cell.angle_alpha   90.00
_cell.angle_beta   90.00
_cell.angle_gamma   90.00
#
_symmetry.space_group_name_H-M   'P 1'
#
loop_
_entity.id
_entity.type
_entity.pdbx_description
1 polymer ?
#
loop_
_entity_poly.entity_id
_entity_poly.type
_entity_poly.pdbx_seq_one_letter_code
_entity_poly.pdbx_strand_id
1 'polypeptide(L)'
;MPGTDLLKLKDFEPYLEILESYSTKAKNYVNGYCTKYEPWQLIAWSVLCTLLIVWVYELIFQPESLWSRFKKKLFKLIRKMPFIGRKIEQQVSKAKKDLVKNMPFLKVDKDYVKTLPAQGMGTAEVLERLKEYSSMDGSWQEGKASGAVYNGEPKLTELLVQAYGEFTWSNPLHPDIFPGLRKLEAEIVRMTCSLFNGG
;
A
#
# COMPACT_ATOMS: atom_id res chain seq x y z
N MET A 1 -57.76 4.32 -7.66
CA MET A 1 -58.53 4.82 -6.50
C MET A 1 -57.59 5.63 -5.61
N PRO A 2 -57.67 6.98 -5.63
CA PRO A 2 -56.72 7.86 -4.91
C PRO A 2 -57.23 8.36 -3.54
N GLY A 3 -58.40 7.91 -3.07
CA GLY A 3 -59.12 8.53 -1.93
C GLY A 3 -58.72 8.08 -0.52
N THR A 4 -57.95 6.99 -0.38
CA THR A 4 -57.64 6.39 0.93
C THR A 4 -56.45 7.03 1.65
N ASP A 5 -55.52 7.68 0.93
CA ASP A 5 -54.39 8.39 1.55
C ASP A 5 -54.79 9.76 2.13
N LEU A 6 -55.74 10.46 1.48
CA LEU A 6 -56.23 11.77 1.92
C LEU A 6 -57.03 11.71 3.23
N LEU A 7 -57.73 10.61 3.49
CA LEU A 7 -58.48 10.41 4.73
C LEU A 7 -57.56 10.15 5.93
N LYS A 8 -56.48 9.38 5.73
CA LYS A 8 -55.51 9.13 6.81
C LYS A 8 -54.76 10.40 7.22
N LEU A 9 -54.47 11.31 6.28
CA LEU A 9 -53.83 12.60 6.57
C LEU A 9 -54.71 13.52 7.43
N LYS A 10 -56.03 13.53 7.19
CA LYS A 10 -56.99 14.32 7.97
C LYS A 10 -57.07 13.92 9.44
N ASP A 11 -56.92 12.63 9.74
CA ASP A 11 -56.93 12.15 11.12
C ASP A 11 -55.69 12.62 11.93
N PHE A 12 -54.60 13.00 11.25
CA PHE A 12 -53.39 13.54 11.87
C PHE A 12 -53.31 15.07 11.88
N GLU A 13 -54.20 15.81 11.20
CA GLU A 13 -54.25 17.29 11.21
C GLU A 13 -54.13 17.91 12.61
N PRO A 14 -54.92 17.48 13.62
CA PRO A 14 -54.82 18.08 14.96
C PRO A 14 -53.46 17.82 15.64
N TYR A 15 -52.81 16.69 15.36
CA TYR A 15 -51.47 16.40 15.89
C TYR A 15 -50.40 17.25 15.20
N LEU A 16 -50.56 17.52 13.90
CA LEU A 16 -49.68 18.42 13.14
C LEU A 16 -49.80 19.86 13.64
N GLU A 17 -51.01 20.36 13.90
CA GLU A 17 -51.22 21.70 14.47
C GLU A 17 -50.60 21.84 15.86
N ILE A 18 -50.75 20.82 16.71
CA ILE A 18 -50.10 20.79 18.03
C ILE A 18 -48.58 20.80 17.87
N LEU A 19 -48.04 19.98 16.97
CA LEU A 19 -46.60 19.93 16.67
C LEU A 19 -46.08 21.27 16.13
N GLU A 20 -46.82 21.95 15.25
CA GLU A 20 -46.48 23.27 14.73
C GLU A 20 -46.47 24.33 15.83
N SER A 21 -47.43 24.28 16.75
CA SER A 21 -47.49 25.18 17.91
C SER A 21 -46.27 24.99 18.82
N TYR A 22 -45.92 23.74 19.15
CA TYR A 22 -44.72 23.44 19.94
C TYR A 22 -43.43 23.81 19.20
N SER A 23 -43.35 23.54 17.89
CA SER A 23 -42.22 23.90 17.03
C SER A 23 -42.01 25.41 16.99
N THR A 24 -43.10 26.18 16.87
CA THR A 24 -43.06 27.65 16.86
C THR A 24 -42.60 28.21 18.21
N LYS A 25 -43.11 27.66 19.32
CA LYS A 25 -42.65 28.03 20.67
C LYS A 25 -41.16 27.74 20.86
N ALA A 26 -40.70 26.56 20.45
CA ALA A 26 -39.30 26.18 20.53
C ALA A 26 -38.41 27.08 19.66
N LYS A 27 -38.82 27.35 18.41
CA LYS A 27 -38.12 28.26 17.49
C LYS A 27 -37.97 29.66 18.08
N ASN A 28 -39.06 30.22 18.61
CA ASN A 28 -39.04 31.56 19.20
C ASN A 28 -38.20 31.62 20.48
N TYR A 29 -38.24 30.57 21.30
CA TYR A 29 -37.38 30.44 22.47
C TYR A 29 -35.90 30.45 22.06
N VAL A 30 -35.49 29.56 21.14
CA VAL A 30 -34.09 29.46 20.67
C VAL A 30 -33.63 30.77 20.01
N ASN A 31 -34.43 31.33 19.10
CA ASN A 31 -34.11 32.59 18.45
C ASN A 31 -33.94 33.73 19.46
N GLY A 32 -34.76 33.78 20.51
CA GLY A 32 -34.63 34.73 21.60
C GLY A 32 -33.26 34.69 22.28
N TYR A 33 -32.71 33.50 22.53
CA TYR A 33 -31.34 33.36 23.06
C TYR A 33 -30.26 33.72 22.04
N CYS A 34 -30.49 33.43 20.75
CA CYS A 34 -29.55 33.72 19.67
C CYS A 34 -29.48 35.21 19.28
N THR A 35 -30.49 36.04 19.60
CA THR A 35 -30.48 37.50 19.32
C THR A 35 -29.30 38.26 19.94
N LYS A 36 -28.66 37.68 20.96
CA LYS A 36 -27.49 38.25 21.63
C LYS A 36 -26.18 38.12 20.83
N TYR A 37 -26.16 37.32 19.77
CA TYR A 37 -24.98 37.01 18.99
C TYR A 37 -25.17 37.38 17.52
N GLU A 38 -24.09 37.82 16.87
CA GLU A 38 -24.13 38.08 15.44
C GLU A 38 -24.18 36.76 14.64
N PRO A 39 -24.83 36.73 13.46
CA PRO A 39 -25.00 35.49 12.68
C PRO A 39 -23.68 34.74 12.37
N TRP A 40 -22.59 35.47 12.13
CA TRP A 40 -21.29 34.84 11.84
C TRP A 40 -20.70 34.13 13.07
N GLN A 41 -20.96 34.61 14.29
CA GLN A 41 -20.49 33.98 15.52
C GLN A 41 -21.19 32.64 15.74
N LEU A 42 -22.49 32.58 15.48
CA LEU A 42 -23.26 31.33 15.53
C LEU A 42 -22.72 30.31 14.52
N ILE A 43 -22.42 30.76 13.30
CA ILE A 43 -21.80 29.91 12.28
C ILE A 43 -20.42 29.43 12.75
N ALA A 44 -19.57 30.31 13.25
CA ALA A 44 -18.23 29.95 13.73
C ALA A 44 -18.27 28.96 14.90
N TRP A 45 -19.16 29.17 15.87
CA TRP A 45 -19.36 28.23 16.98
C TRP A 45 -19.90 26.89 16.52
N SER A 46 -20.85 26.88 15.59
CA SER A 46 -21.38 25.62 15.06
C SER A 46 -20.29 24.82 14.34
N VAL A 47 -19.48 25.47 13.49
CA VAL A 47 -18.35 24.83 12.79
C VAL A 47 -17.31 24.33 13.79
N LEU A 48 -16.92 25.14 14.78
CA LEU A 48 -15.96 24.74 15.80
C LEU A 48 -16.46 23.54 16.61
N CYS A 49 -17.71 23.58 17.08
CA CYS A 49 -18.32 22.50 17.84
C CYS A 49 -18.41 21.23 17.00
N THR A 50 -18.80 21.31 15.73
CA THR A 50 -18.83 20.15 14.83
C THR A 50 -17.44 19.57 14.63
N LEU A 51 -16.43 20.40 14.35
CA LEU A 51 -15.04 19.94 14.21
C LEU A 51 -14.51 19.32 15.49
N LEU A 52 -14.84 19.88 16.66
CA LEU A 52 -14.48 19.31 17.96
C LEU A 52 -15.18 17.97 18.20
N ILE A 53 -16.47 17.84 17.86
CA ILE A 53 -17.20 16.58 17.99
C ILE A 53 -16.60 15.51 17.07
N VAL A 54 -16.32 15.85 15.80
CA VAL A 54 -15.65 14.93 14.86
C VAL A 54 -14.27 14.54 15.38
N TRP A 55 -13.48 15.50 15.87
CA TRP A 55 -12.17 15.23 16.44
C TRP A 55 -12.23 14.33 17.67
N VAL A 56 -13.19 14.54 18.59
CA VAL A 56 -13.41 13.69 19.77
C VAL A 56 -13.89 12.31 19.34
N TYR A 57 -14.81 12.23 18.38
CA TYR A 57 -15.31 10.97 17.85
C TYR A 57 -14.17 10.16 17.22
N GLU A 58 -13.39 10.76 16.33
CA GLU A 58 -12.20 10.14 15.77
C GLU A 58 -11.22 9.77 16.88
N LEU A 59 -10.97 10.63 17.88
CA LEU A 59 -10.06 10.32 18.97
C LEU A 59 -10.49 9.05 19.75
N ILE A 60 -11.77 8.93 20.09
CA ILE A 60 -12.31 7.84 20.92
C ILE A 60 -12.51 6.56 20.11
N PHE A 61 -13.02 6.66 18.88
CA PHE A 61 -13.48 5.50 18.09
C PHE A 61 -12.46 4.95 17.07
N GLN A 62 -11.20 5.41 17.04
CA GLN A 62 -10.21 4.66 16.23
C GLN A 62 -9.91 3.28 16.84
N PRO A 63 -9.55 2.30 16.01
CA PRO A 63 -9.20 0.94 16.46
C PRO A 63 -8.00 0.86 17.43
N GLU A 64 -7.19 1.92 17.56
CA GLU A 64 -6.06 1.94 18.48
C GLU A 64 -6.40 2.52 19.86
N SER A 65 -6.05 1.79 20.92
CA SER A 65 -6.21 2.23 22.31
C SER A 65 -5.45 3.54 22.61
N LEU A 66 -6.04 4.41 23.43
CA LEU A 66 -5.44 5.69 23.84
C LEU A 66 -4.05 5.51 24.48
N TRP A 67 -3.87 4.41 25.22
CA TRP A 67 -2.60 4.05 25.84
C TRP A 67 -1.50 3.72 24.81
N SER A 68 -1.86 3.04 23.72
CA SER A 68 -0.94 2.76 22.62
C SER A 68 -0.48 4.07 21.95
N ARG A 69 -1.41 5.01 21.73
CA ARG A 69 -1.09 6.33 21.14
C ARG A 69 -0.16 7.14 22.02
N PHE A 70 -0.47 7.19 23.33
CA PHE A 70 0.38 7.86 24.31
C PHE A 70 1.78 7.24 24.32
N LYS A 71 1.88 5.90 24.41
CA LYS A 71 3.17 5.19 24.34
C LYS A 71 3.94 5.50 23.07
N LYS A 72 3.30 5.49 21.89
CA LYS A 72 3.94 5.83 20.61
C LYS A 72 4.46 7.27 20.60
N LYS A 73 3.67 8.23 21.11
CA LYS A 73 4.06 9.65 21.16
C LYS A 73 5.18 9.89 22.16
N LEU A 74 5.09 9.29 23.35
CA LEU A 74 6.12 9.31 24.36
C LEU A 74 7.41 8.66 23.86
N PHE A 75 7.33 7.49 23.22
CA PHE A 75 8.47 6.82 22.60
C PHE A 75 9.15 7.68 21.53
N LYS A 76 8.37 8.35 20.68
CA LYS A 76 8.91 9.32 19.70
C LYS A 76 9.62 10.49 20.38
N LEU A 77 9.10 11.01 21.49
CA LEU A 77 9.74 12.09 22.25
C LEU A 77 11.03 11.61 22.93
N ILE A 78 11.00 10.44 23.57
CA ILE A 78 12.17 9.82 24.22
C ILE A 78 13.29 9.59 23.19
N ARG A 79 12.96 9.10 21.99
CA ARG A 79 13.93 8.89 20.90
C ARG A 79 14.55 10.19 20.38
N LYS A 80 13.84 11.32 20.47
CA LYS A 80 14.35 12.64 20.08
C LYS A 80 15.29 13.27 21.12
N MET A 81 15.38 12.71 22.32
CA MET A 81 16.33 13.20 23.32
C MET A 81 17.77 12.97 22.84
N PRO A 82 18.68 13.96 22.99
CA PRO A 82 20.00 13.92 22.37
C PRO A 82 20.86 12.74 22.83
N PHE A 83 20.74 12.31 24.09
CA PHE A 83 21.52 11.18 24.61
C PHE A 83 21.08 9.82 24.04
N ILE A 84 19.76 9.58 24.00
CA ILE A 84 19.19 8.33 23.48
C ILE A 84 19.33 8.28 21.95
N GLY A 85 19.05 9.39 21.28
CA GLY A 85 19.25 9.54 19.84
C GLY A 85 20.68 9.23 19.42
N ARG A 86 21.69 9.79 20.11
CA ARG A 86 23.11 9.50 19.86
C ARG A 86 23.45 8.02 20.02
N LYS A 87 22.98 7.35 21.08
CA LYS A 87 23.21 5.90 21.24
C LYS A 87 22.54 5.07 20.14
N ILE A 88 21.33 5.41 19.73
CA ILE A 88 20.63 4.74 18.63
C ILE A 88 21.41 4.94 17.33
N GLU A 89 21.84 6.17 17.03
CA GLU A 89 22.61 6.51 15.84
C GLU A 89 23.96 5.78 15.81
N GLN A 90 24.63 5.65 16.96
CA GLN A 90 25.85 4.84 17.10
C GLN A 90 25.60 3.37 16.74
N GLN A 91 24.52 2.77 17.25
CA GLN A 91 24.18 1.38 16.92
C GLN A 91 23.78 1.21 15.44
N VAL A 92 23.05 2.16 14.86
CA VAL A 92 22.71 2.16 13.42
C VAL A 92 23.96 2.29 12.57
N SER A 93 24.88 3.19 12.94
CA SER A 93 26.16 3.38 12.24
C SER A 93 27.04 2.13 12.35
N LYS A 94 27.09 1.51 13.53
CA LYS A 94 27.79 0.24 13.75
C LYS A 94 27.19 -0.87 12.90
N ALA A 95 25.87 -1.06 12.93
CA ALA A 95 25.18 -2.05 12.11
C ALA A 95 25.43 -1.82 10.61
N LYS A 96 25.39 -0.57 10.15
CA LYS A 96 25.73 -0.21 8.76
C LYS A 96 27.17 -0.58 8.41
N LYS A 97 28.13 -0.28 9.29
CA LYS A 97 29.55 -0.64 9.09
C LYS A 97 29.74 -2.16 9.07
N ASP A 98 29.11 -2.87 9.99
CA ASP A 98 29.17 -4.33 10.08
C ASP A 98 28.56 -4.98 8.83
N LEU A 99 27.43 -4.47 8.33
CA LEU A 99 26.84 -4.90 7.05
C LEU A 99 27.81 -4.68 5.89
N VAL A 100 28.36 -3.47 5.73
CA VAL A 100 29.30 -3.16 4.64
C VAL A 100 30.59 -3.99 4.74
N LYS A 101 31.05 -4.30 5.95
CA LYS A 101 32.22 -5.15 6.19
C LYS A 101 31.95 -6.61 5.83
N ASN A 102 30.78 -7.12 6.21
CA ASN A 102 30.42 -8.53 6.02
C ASN A 102 29.81 -8.81 4.65
N MET A 103 29.50 -7.78 3.86
CA MET A 103 28.98 -7.90 2.50
C MET A 103 29.94 -7.24 1.49
N PRO A 104 31.19 -7.72 1.37
CA PRO A 104 32.16 -7.17 0.42
C PRO A 104 31.68 -7.28 -1.03
N PHE A 105 30.81 -8.25 -1.34
CA PHE A 105 30.16 -8.42 -2.63
C PHE A 105 29.21 -7.27 -3.02
N LEU A 106 28.79 -6.42 -2.07
CA LEU A 106 28.01 -5.20 -2.38
C LEU A 106 28.88 -4.05 -2.87
N LYS A 107 30.21 -4.12 -2.69
CA LYS A 107 31.14 -3.12 -3.21
C LYS A 107 31.52 -3.48 -4.63
N VAL A 108 30.66 -3.09 -5.56
CA VAL A 108 31.03 -3.06 -6.98
C VAL A 108 31.76 -1.74 -7.22
N ASP A 109 32.99 -1.80 -7.72
CA ASP A 109 33.81 -0.62 -8.03
C ASP A 109 33.39 0.02 -9.37
N LYS A 110 32.09 0.32 -9.49
CA LYS A 110 31.48 1.03 -10.62
C LYS A 110 30.33 1.91 -10.16
N ASP A 111 30.07 2.97 -10.91
CA ASP A 111 28.98 3.89 -10.63
C ASP A 111 27.60 3.25 -10.82
N TYR A 112 26.68 3.59 -9.90
CA TYR A 112 25.29 3.18 -9.97
C TYR A 112 24.46 4.17 -10.78
N VAL A 113 23.56 3.65 -11.62
CA VAL A 113 22.50 4.44 -12.26
C VAL A 113 21.47 4.79 -11.19
N LYS A 114 21.36 6.07 -10.84
CA LYS A 114 20.48 6.56 -9.75
C LYS A 114 19.20 7.21 -10.25
N THR A 115 19.13 7.52 -11.53
CA THR A 115 18.03 8.21 -12.19
C THR A 115 17.84 7.63 -13.59
N LEU A 116 16.61 7.69 -14.10
CA LEU A 116 16.34 7.34 -15.49
C LEU A 116 17.13 8.28 -16.42
N PRO A 117 17.83 7.77 -17.46
CA PRO A 117 18.55 8.62 -18.39
C PRO A 117 17.58 9.54 -19.14
N ALA A 118 18.00 10.77 -19.40
CA ALA A 118 17.17 11.77 -20.07
C ALA A 118 16.86 11.40 -21.54
N GLN A 119 17.72 10.59 -22.16
CA GLN A 119 17.56 10.06 -23.51
C GLN A 119 17.58 8.53 -23.44
N GLY A 120 16.77 7.89 -24.27
CA GLY A 120 16.76 6.43 -24.38
C GLY A 120 18.08 5.92 -24.92
N MET A 121 18.65 4.89 -24.28
CA MET A 121 19.86 4.22 -24.75
C MET A 121 19.55 3.38 -25.99
N GLY A 122 20.53 3.24 -26.89
CA GLY A 122 20.41 2.35 -28.03
C GLY A 122 20.45 0.88 -27.62
N THR A 123 19.85 -0.03 -28.40
CA THR A 123 19.84 -1.46 -28.08
C THR A 123 21.25 -2.04 -27.88
N ALA A 124 22.20 -1.67 -28.74
CA ALA A 124 23.59 -2.13 -28.63
C ALA A 124 24.26 -1.65 -27.33
N GLU A 125 24.03 -0.40 -26.95
CA GLU A 125 24.54 0.20 -25.72
C GLU A 125 23.96 -0.49 -24.48
N VAL A 126 22.65 -0.77 -24.48
CA VAL A 126 21.99 -1.52 -23.40
C VAL A 126 22.60 -2.92 -23.26
N LEU A 127 22.77 -3.64 -24.37
CA LEU A 127 23.34 -4.99 -24.36
C LEU A 127 24.80 -4.99 -23.92
N GLU A 128 25.60 -4.01 -24.34
CA GLU A 128 26.97 -3.84 -23.86
C GLU A 128 27.02 -3.61 -22.35
N ARG A 129 26.14 -2.75 -21.84
CA ARG A 129 26.04 -2.49 -20.41
C ARG A 129 25.59 -3.73 -19.63
N LEU A 130 24.66 -4.53 -20.17
CA LEU A 130 24.27 -5.82 -19.59
C LEU A 130 25.44 -6.80 -19.56
N LYS A 131 26.27 -6.86 -20.60
CA LYS A 131 27.50 -7.67 -20.62
C LYS A 131 28.47 -7.22 -19.53
N GLU A 132 28.65 -5.91 -19.36
CA GLU A 132 29.47 -5.40 -18.25
C GLU A 132 28.98 -5.89 -16.90
N TYR A 133 27.67 -5.86 -16.63
CA TYR A 133 27.13 -6.38 -15.37
C TYR A 133 27.39 -7.88 -15.22
N SER A 134 27.12 -8.68 -16.25
CA SER A 134 27.35 -10.13 -16.22
C SER A 134 28.83 -10.51 -16.02
N SER A 135 29.76 -9.66 -16.45
CA SER A 135 31.20 -9.89 -16.27
C SER A 135 31.67 -9.76 -14.81
N MET A 136 30.82 -9.20 -13.94
CA MET A 136 31.09 -9.07 -12.50
C MET A 136 30.61 -10.29 -11.71
N ASP A 137 29.87 -11.21 -12.33
CA ASP A 137 29.37 -12.41 -11.68
C ASP A 137 30.53 -13.31 -11.25
N GLY A 138 30.37 -14.00 -10.12
CA GLY A 138 31.37 -14.98 -9.66
C GLY A 138 31.47 -16.20 -10.59
N SER A 139 32.58 -16.94 -10.52
CA SER A 139 32.87 -18.13 -11.33
C SER A 139 31.98 -19.35 -11.03
N TRP A 140 30.66 -19.22 -11.18
CA TRP A 140 29.71 -20.32 -10.97
C TRP A 140 29.84 -21.40 -12.05
N GLN A 141 30.28 -21.04 -13.26
CA GLN A 141 30.54 -21.96 -14.38
C GLN A 141 31.63 -22.98 -14.06
N GLU A 142 32.53 -22.65 -13.12
CA GLU A 142 33.58 -23.55 -12.62
C GLU A 142 33.10 -24.46 -11.47
N GLY A 143 31.79 -24.44 -11.14
CA GLY A 143 31.22 -25.23 -10.04
C GLY A 143 31.55 -24.68 -8.65
N LYS A 144 32.05 -23.45 -8.55
CA LYS A 144 32.49 -22.84 -7.28
C LYS A 144 31.36 -22.18 -6.46
N ALA A 145 30.11 -22.26 -6.94
CA ALA A 145 28.96 -21.65 -6.29
C ALA A 145 27.97 -22.73 -5.81
N SER A 146 28.00 -23.04 -4.51
CA SER A 146 27.14 -24.08 -3.92
C SER A 146 25.65 -23.72 -4.03
N GLY A 147 24.87 -24.59 -4.67
CA GLY A 147 23.41 -24.50 -4.77
C GLY A 147 22.85 -23.36 -5.63
N ALA A 148 23.69 -22.56 -6.27
CA ALA A 148 23.26 -21.36 -7.00
C ALA A 148 22.75 -21.66 -8.41
N VAL A 149 23.50 -22.45 -9.19
CA VAL A 149 23.16 -22.80 -10.58
C VAL A 149 23.18 -24.31 -10.72
N TYR A 150 22.01 -24.91 -10.95
CA TYR A 150 21.85 -26.37 -11.04
C TYR A 150 22.26 -26.95 -12.39
N ASN A 151 22.12 -26.16 -13.47
CA ASN A 151 22.54 -26.51 -14.81
C ASN A 151 23.06 -25.25 -15.51
N GLY A 152 24.18 -25.36 -16.21
CA GLY A 152 24.83 -24.28 -16.95
C GLY A 152 25.17 -24.65 -18.39
N GLU A 153 24.55 -25.70 -18.93
CA GLU A 153 24.83 -26.15 -20.29
C GLU A 153 24.34 -25.11 -21.32
N PRO A 154 25.20 -24.69 -22.26
CA PRO A 154 24.83 -23.70 -23.28
C PRO A 154 23.63 -24.12 -24.14
N LYS A 155 23.53 -25.39 -24.54
CA LYS A 155 22.43 -25.88 -25.40
C LYS A 155 21.08 -25.82 -24.70
N LEU A 156 21.04 -26.21 -23.41
CA LEU A 156 19.82 -26.10 -22.62
C LEU A 156 19.43 -24.64 -22.43
N THR A 157 20.41 -23.76 -22.18
CA THR A 157 20.16 -22.32 -22.02
C THR A 157 19.59 -21.71 -23.30
N GLU A 158 20.14 -22.07 -24.47
CA GLU A 158 19.63 -21.63 -25.77
C GLU A 158 18.16 -22.06 -25.98
N LEU A 159 17.84 -23.32 -25.69
CA LEU A 159 16.46 -23.82 -25.76
C LEU A 159 15.51 -23.02 -24.85
N LEU A 160 15.94 -22.73 -23.61
CA LEU A 160 15.12 -21.99 -22.65
C LEU A 160 14.92 -20.53 -23.08
N VAL A 161 15.94 -19.88 -23.65
CA VAL A 161 15.83 -18.52 -24.19
C VAL A 161 14.85 -18.47 -25.38
N GLN A 162 14.91 -19.45 -26.28
CA GLN A 162 13.97 -19.55 -27.40
C GLN A 162 12.54 -19.75 -26.90
N ALA A 163 12.33 -20.69 -25.97
CA ALA A 163 11.02 -20.93 -25.37
C ALA A 163 10.47 -19.69 -24.64
N TYR A 164 11.31 -18.95 -23.91
CA TYR A 164 10.91 -17.68 -23.30
C TYR A 164 10.54 -16.62 -24.34
N GLY A 165 11.28 -16.54 -25.45
CA GLY A 165 10.98 -15.65 -26.58
C GLY A 165 9.57 -15.83 -27.13
N GLU A 166 9.14 -17.09 -27.35
CA GLU A 166 7.80 -17.43 -27.85
C GLU A 166 6.67 -17.00 -26.89
N PHE A 167 6.95 -16.94 -25.59
CA PHE A 167 5.95 -16.66 -24.55
C PHE A 167 6.17 -15.32 -23.82
N THR A 168 7.04 -14.44 -24.32
CA THR A 168 7.48 -13.21 -23.61
C THR A 168 6.32 -12.29 -23.19
N TRP A 169 5.26 -12.22 -23.98
CA TRP A 169 4.07 -11.39 -23.71
C TRP A 169 2.87 -12.17 -23.16
N SER A 170 3.03 -13.47 -22.93
CA SER A 170 1.96 -14.30 -22.39
C SER A 170 1.71 -13.98 -20.91
N ASN A 171 0.44 -14.00 -20.50
CA ASN A 171 0.04 -13.71 -19.12
C ASN A 171 -1.03 -14.72 -18.64
N PRO A 172 -0.73 -15.59 -17.66
CA PRO A 172 -1.66 -16.63 -17.22
C PRO A 172 -2.93 -16.08 -16.54
N LEU A 173 -2.97 -14.79 -16.17
CA LEU A 173 -4.21 -14.15 -15.69
C LEU A 173 -5.31 -14.07 -16.75
N HIS A 174 -4.97 -14.20 -18.04
CA HIS A 174 -5.90 -14.13 -19.17
C HIS A 174 -5.88 -15.46 -19.97
N PRO A 175 -6.39 -16.57 -19.41
CA PRO A 175 -6.37 -17.89 -20.08
C PRO A 175 -7.26 -17.95 -21.32
N ASP A 176 -8.22 -17.03 -21.44
CA ASP A 176 -9.03 -16.78 -22.63
C ASP A 176 -8.20 -16.24 -23.80
N ILE A 177 -7.20 -15.41 -23.51
CA ILE A 177 -6.27 -14.84 -24.50
C ILE A 177 -5.08 -15.80 -24.75
N PHE A 178 -4.59 -16.48 -23.71
CA PHE A 178 -3.41 -17.34 -23.76
C PHE A 178 -3.72 -18.82 -23.41
N PRO A 179 -4.60 -19.51 -24.16
CA PRO A 179 -5.00 -20.88 -23.84
C PRO A 179 -3.84 -21.89 -23.97
N GLY A 180 -2.86 -21.61 -24.85
CA GLY A 180 -1.66 -22.42 -25.00
C GLY A 180 -0.80 -22.45 -23.74
N LEU A 181 -0.59 -21.30 -23.09
CA LEU A 181 0.14 -21.21 -21.82
C LEU A 181 -0.60 -21.98 -20.72
N ARG A 182 -1.92 -21.79 -20.60
CA ARG A 182 -2.75 -22.51 -19.62
C ARG A 182 -2.66 -24.03 -19.80
N LYS A 183 -2.61 -24.52 -21.05
CA LYS A 183 -2.41 -25.95 -21.34
C LYS A 183 -1.02 -26.40 -20.87
N LEU A 184 0.03 -25.66 -21.21
CA LEU A 184 1.42 -25.96 -20.82
C LEU A 184 1.56 -26.05 -19.29
N GLU A 185 1.04 -25.08 -18.53
CA GLU A 185 1.08 -25.12 -17.07
C GLU A 185 0.39 -26.37 -16.49
N ALA A 186 -0.75 -26.74 -17.06
CA ALA A 186 -1.49 -27.93 -16.62
C ALA A 186 -0.72 -29.23 -16.91
N GLU A 187 -0.02 -29.31 -18.04
CA GLU A 187 0.84 -30.44 -18.38
C GLU A 187 2.04 -30.53 -17.46
N ILE A 188 2.67 -29.42 -17.10
CA ILE A 188 3.77 -29.37 -16.11
C ILE A 188 3.32 -29.90 -14.75
N VAL A 189 2.17 -29.43 -14.25
CA VAL A 189 1.60 -29.92 -12.99
C VAL A 189 1.32 -31.41 -13.07
N ARG A 190 0.69 -31.88 -14.15
CA ARG A 190 0.38 -33.30 -14.34
C ARG A 190 1.64 -34.17 -14.39
N MET A 191 2.66 -33.78 -15.16
CA MET A 191 3.94 -34.49 -15.21
C MET A 191 4.59 -34.58 -13.83
N THR A 192 4.53 -33.49 -13.05
CA THR A 192 5.07 -33.47 -11.68
C THR A 192 4.27 -34.37 -10.75
N CYS A 193 2.93 -34.31 -10.77
CA CYS A 193 2.09 -35.24 -10.00
C CYS A 193 2.41 -36.70 -10.34
N SER A 194 2.53 -37.04 -11.63
CA SER A 194 2.90 -38.38 -12.07
C SER A 194 4.27 -38.82 -11.57
N LEU A 195 5.26 -37.92 -11.52
CA LEU A 195 6.59 -38.22 -10.94
C LEU A 195 6.51 -38.65 -9.47
N PHE A 196 5.55 -38.10 -8.73
CA PHE A 196 5.31 -38.44 -7.31
C PHE A 196 4.17 -39.46 -7.13
N ASN A 197 3.70 -40.11 -8.20
CA ASN A 197 2.56 -41.04 -8.18
C ASN A 197 1.25 -40.44 -7.64
N GLY A 198 1.06 -39.13 -7.80
CA GLY A 198 -0.18 -38.42 -7.50
C GLY A 198 -1.19 -38.53 -8.65
N GLY A 199 -2.42 -38.97 -8.32
CA GLY A 199 -3.57 -39.00 -9.22
C GLY A 199 -4.17 -37.63 -9.48
#